data_AF-A0A8T5QWJ9-F1
#
_entry.id   AF-A0A8T5QWJ9-F1
#
_cell.length_a   1.000
_cell.length_b   1.000
_cell.length_c   1.000
_cell.angle_alpha   90.00
_cell.angle_beta   90.00
_cell.angle_gamma   90.00
#
_symmetry.space_group_name_H-M   'P 1'
#
loop_
_entity.id
_entity.type
_entity.pdbx_description
1 polymer ?
#
loop_
_entity_poly.entity_id
_entity_poly.type
_entity_poly.pdbx_seq_one_letter_code
_entity_poly.pdbx_strand_id
1 'polypeptide(L)' 'DEVEENYDHVTAILEQMSREPNPLPTIEIADKSIDDLVYKDIKVKDYDYHPRIDREMLV' A
#
# COMPACT_ATOMS: atom_id res chain seq x y z
N ASP A 1 22.88 14.37 14.60
CA ASP A 1 21.51 14.83 14.88
C ASP A 1 20.59 14.94 13.66
N GLU A 2 21.00 14.61 12.42
CA GLU A 2 20.09 14.47 11.25
C GLU A 2 19.74 13.00 10.91
N VAL A 3 20.38 12.03 11.56
CA VAL A 3 20.26 10.60 11.21
C VAL A 3 19.06 9.94 11.89
N GLU A 4 18.52 10.49 12.98
CA GLU A 4 17.33 9.89 13.62
C GLU A 4 16.04 10.14 12.83
N GLU A 5 15.87 11.32 12.20
CA GLU A 5 14.62 11.66 11.51
C GLU A 5 14.40 10.85 10.21
N ASN A 6 15.46 10.51 9.47
CA ASN A 6 15.35 9.78 8.20
C ASN A 6 15.24 8.26 8.34
N TYR A 7 15.50 7.69 9.52
CA TYR A 7 15.42 6.25 9.77
C TYR A 7 14.20 5.86 10.62
N ASP A 8 13.37 6.81 11.01
CA ASP A 8 12.24 6.53 11.90
C ASP A 8 11.01 6.00 11.12
N HIS A 9 11.19 4.81 10.54
CA HIS A 9 10.07 3.95 10.15
C HIS A 9 9.36 3.40 11.40
N VAL A 10 9.97 3.46 12.58
CA VAL A 10 9.41 2.92 13.82
C VAL A 10 8.11 3.63 14.18
N THR A 11 8.09 4.97 14.16
CA THR A 11 6.85 5.73 14.41
C THR A 11 5.75 5.47 13.38
N ALA A 12 6.09 5.31 12.09
CA ALA A 12 5.12 4.96 11.04
C ALA A 12 4.50 3.58 11.25
N ILE A 13 5.34 2.60 11.59
CA ILE A 13 4.90 1.23 11.84
C ILE A 13 4.01 1.19 13.07
N LEU A 14 4.37 1.91 14.14
CA LEU A 14 3.55 2.00 15.35
C LEU A 14 2.20 2.67 15.06
N GLU A 15 2.17 3.73 14.25
CA GLU A 15 0.93 4.33 13.79
C GLU A 15 0.09 3.32 12.99
N GLN A 16 0.68 2.60 12.04
CA GLN A 16 -0.01 1.57 11.27
C GLN A 16 -0.57 0.45 12.15
N MET A 17 0.21 -0.02 13.13
CA MET A 17 -0.19 -1.06 14.08
C MET A 17 -1.34 -0.63 15.00
N SER A 18 -1.53 0.68 15.19
CA SER A 18 -2.63 1.23 15.99
C SER A 18 -3.97 1.28 15.24
N ARG A 19 -3.99 1.02 13.93
CA ARG A 19 -5.20 1.10 13.09
C ARG A 19 -5.94 -0.24 13.07
N GLU A 20 -7.27 -0.17 13.22
CA GLU A 20 -8.14 -1.34 13.03
C GLU A 20 -8.19 -1.73 11.54
N PRO A 21 -8.01 -3.02 11.19
CA PRO A 21 -8.07 -3.46 9.81
C PRO A 21 -9.47 -3.32 9.20
N ASN A 22 -9.54 -2.78 7.98
CA ASN A 22 -10.74 -2.78 7.16
C ASN A 22 -10.91 -4.12 6.41
N PRO A 23 -12.11 -4.40 5.88
CA PRO A 23 -12.31 -5.53 4.98
C PRO A 23 -11.32 -5.52 3.79
N LEU A 24 -10.90 -6.71 3.37
CA LEU A 24 -10.00 -6.82 2.21
C LEU A 24 -10.73 -6.44 0.91
N PRO A 25 -10.03 -5.77 -0.02
CA PRO A 25 -10.57 -5.52 -1.36
C PRO A 25 -10.67 -6.82 -2.15
N THR A 26 -11.31 -6.74 -3.32
CA THR A 26 -11.24 -7.78 -4.34
C THR A 26 -10.55 -7.26 -5.61
N ILE A 27 -9.94 -8.17 -6.36
CA ILE A 27 -9.27 -7.86 -7.62
C ILE A 27 -9.94 -8.65 -8.74
N GLU A 28 -10.38 -7.95 -9.77
CA GLU A 28 -10.83 -8.54 -11.02
C GLU A 28 -9.77 -8.37 -12.10
N ILE A 29 -9.52 -9.44 -12.83
CA ILE A 29 -8.53 -9.50 -13.91
C ILE A 29 -9.25 -9.97 -15.18
N ALA A 30 -9.01 -9.30 -16.31
CA ALA A 30 -9.55 -9.72 -17.59
C ALA A 30 -9.03 -11.09 -18.02
N ASP A 31 -9.86 -11.86 -18.73
CA ASP A 31 -9.48 -13.16 -19.29
C ASP A 31 -8.58 -12.97 -20.52
N LYS A 32 -7.28 -12.83 -20.28
CA LYS A 32 -6.21 -12.67 -21.28
C LYS A 32 -4.99 -13.48 -20.88
N SER A 33 -4.10 -13.71 -21.84
CA SER A 33 -2.78 -14.27 -21.51
C SER A 33 -2.00 -13.32 -20.61
N ILE A 34 -1.12 -13.85 -19.76
CA ILE A 34 -0.32 -13.03 -18.82
C ILE A 34 0.50 -11.97 -19.56
N ASP A 35 1.03 -12.31 -20.74
CA ASP A 35 1.88 -11.43 -21.55
C ASP A 35 1.09 -10.28 -22.21
N ASP A 36 -0.23 -10.43 -22.36
CA ASP A 36 -1.12 -9.45 -22.98
C ASP A 36 -1.85 -8.53 -21.98
N LEU A 37 -1.70 -8.78 -20.68
CA LEU A 37 -2.35 -7.97 -19.65
C LEU A 37 -1.77 -6.56 -19.58
N VAL A 38 -2.64 -5.56 -19.54
CA VAL A 38 -2.25 -4.15 -19.32
C VAL A 38 -2.95 -3.57 -18.09
N TYR A 39 -2.51 -2.39 -17.65
CA TYR A 39 -3.09 -1.69 -16.49
C TYR A 39 -4.62 -1.64 -16.46
N LYS A 40 -5.26 -1.39 -17.62
CA LYS A 40 -6.72 -1.28 -17.73
C LYS A 40 -7.48 -2.59 -17.51
N ASP A 41 -6.78 -3.72 -17.55
CA ASP A 41 -7.38 -5.05 -17.38
C ASP A 41 -7.48 -5.49 -15.92
N ILE A 42 -6.90 -4.73 -14.99
CA ILE A 42 -6.91 -5.00 -13.57
C ILE A 42 -7.81 -3.97 -12.90
N LYS A 43 -8.81 -4.43 -12.14
CA LYS A 43 -9.71 -3.57 -11.38
C LYS A 43 -9.69 -3.96 -9.92
N VAL A 44 -9.40 -2.98 -9.07
CA VAL A 44 -9.53 -3.12 -7.62
C VAL A 44 -10.92 -2.66 -7.21
N LYS A 45 -11.65 -3.50 -6.49
CA LYS A 45 -13.00 -3.21 -5.99
C LYS A 45 -13.00 -3.17 -4.47
N ASP A 46 -13.83 -2.27 -3.94
CA ASP A 46 -14.09 -2.12 -2.50
C ASP A 46 -12.82 -1.92 -1.67
N TYR A 47 -11.87 -1.14 -2.20
CA TYR A 47 -10.65 -0.76 -1.47
C TYR A 47 -10.94 0.39 -0.51
N ASP A 48 -11.26 0.03 0.73
CA ASP A 48 -11.40 0.96 1.86
C ASP A 48 -10.09 1.02 2.65
N TYR A 49 -9.49 2.20 2.72
CA TYR A 49 -8.13 2.38 3.22
C TYR A 49 -8.02 3.52 4.23
N HIS A 50 -7.10 3.35 5.17
CA HIS A 50 -6.64 4.43 6.04
C HIS A 50 -5.72 5.40 5.28
N PRO A 51 -5.62 6.68 5.68
CA PRO A 51 -4.73 7.65 5.03
C PRO A 51 -3.29 7.14 4.89
N ARG A 52 -2.65 7.52 3.78
CA ARG A 52 -1.25 7.17 3.50
C ARG A 52 -0.34 7.66 4.63
N ILE A 53 0.59 6.81 5.05
CA ILE A 53 1.70 7.17 5.94
C ILE A 53 2.93 7.40 5.04
N ASP A 54 3.48 8.61 5.07
CA ASP A 54 4.63 8.98 4.24
C ASP A 54 5.95 8.60 4.92
N ARG A 55 6.83 7.87 4.22
CA ARG A 55 8.19 7.56 4.68
C ARG A 55 9.17 7.55 3.52
N GLU A 56 10.42 7.87 3.82
CA GLU A 56 11.50 7.92 2.83
C GLU A 56 12.13 6.54 2.64
N MET A 57 12.50 6.26 1.39
CA MET A 57 13.31 5.08 1.05
C MET A 57 14.76 5.41 1.37
N LEU A 58 15.42 4.53 2.11
CA LEU A 58 16.86 4.60 2.30
C LEU A 58 17.56 4.22 0.98
N VAL A 59 18.52 5.06 0.56
CA VAL A 59 19.31 4.90 -0.67
C VAL A 59 20.63 4.21 -0.38
#